data_AF-A0A218PBQ2-F1
#
_entry.id   AF-A0A218PBQ2-F1
#
_cell.length_a   1.000
_cell.length_b   1.000
_cell.length_c   1.000
_cell.angle_alpha   90.00
_cell.angle_beta   90.00
_cell.angle_gamma   90.00
#
_symmetry.space_group_name_H-M   'P 1'
#
loop_
_entity.id
_entity.type
_entity.pdbx_description
1 polymer ?
#
loop_
_entity_poly.entity_id
_entity_poly.type
_entity_poly.pdbx_seq_one_letter_code
_entity_poly.pdbx_strand_id
1 'polypeptide(L)'
;MRRAVYAIMIAFGIFILVMPLSVPVFYTSADFSLFNTGWNGASSFGKLLYEEADVIPVITPFNSFGIGERTGTLLILGPDLGYSSAEIEEVKRFLDNGGTLVLIDDFGTGNDILKGLNVTARFSGLQPLDVFYSKNYNFPELVRITDPQLGVGVDKLILNVPSVIVGAEGSIYTSKVAILGNNPRQLPVMSELSYGNGKIILFSDPSVFINDMFDRNEPFIRNFAGYIKSDVVYVDEAHHSNFNPYAMGTVVIRRSFDRMKAFYVILGVAVLAIIVESGLALEGAKRFLNLLLGKILKEEGKSLDEVVEELKKEGYDEKILRKIVKEMKTGKKLGG
;
A
#
# COMPACT_ATOMS: atom_id res chain seq x y z
N MET A 1 9.27 -18.01 44.58
CA MET A 1 9.62 -17.07 43.48
C MET A 1 9.19 -17.58 42.11
N ARG A 2 9.57 -18.78 41.64
CA ARG A 2 9.24 -19.28 40.29
C ARG A 2 7.73 -19.40 39.97
N ARG A 3 6.92 -19.88 40.92
CA ARG A 3 5.45 -19.94 40.76
C ARG A 3 4.81 -18.57 40.52
N ALA A 4 5.36 -17.52 41.14
CA ALA A 4 4.89 -16.15 40.92
C ALA A 4 5.24 -15.66 39.51
N VAL A 5 6.38 -16.07 38.95
CA VAL A 5 6.77 -15.74 37.58
C VAL A 5 5.79 -16.33 36.56
N TYR A 6 5.40 -17.60 36.69
CA TYR A 6 4.42 -18.21 35.77
C TYR A 6 3.03 -17.57 35.89
N ALA A 7 2.60 -17.23 37.11
CA ALA A 7 1.35 -16.51 37.32
C ALA A 7 1.38 -15.12 36.66
N ILE A 8 2.50 -14.40 36.77
CA ILE A 8 2.71 -13.11 36.10
C ILE A 8 2.69 -13.28 34.57
N MET A 9 3.33 -14.32 34.03
CA MET A 9 3.33 -14.58 32.59
C MET A 9 1.93 -14.86 32.04
N ILE A 10 1.12 -15.66 32.75
CA ILE A 10 -0.28 -15.91 32.38
C ILE A 10 -1.07 -14.61 32.43
N ALA A 11 -0.94 -13.84 33.52
CA ALA A 11 -1.62 -12.56 33.67
C ALA A 11 -1.24 -11.57 32.56
N PHE A 12 0.04 -11.51 32.20
CA PHE A 12 0.55 -10.63 31.14
C PHE A 12 0.11 -11.08 29.74
N GLY A 13 0.12 -12.38 29.45
CA GLY A 13 -0.37 -12.91 28.17
C GLY A 13 -1.87 -12.69 28.00
N ILE A 14 -2.65 -12.89 29.06
CA ILE A 14 -4.08 -12.55 29.06
C ILE A 14 -4.25 -11.03 28.89
N PHE A 15 -3.47 -10.21 29.60
CA PHE A 15 -3.51 -8.76 29.47
C PHE A 15 -3.30 -8.30 28.02
N ILE A 16 -2.30 -8.83 27.29
CA ILE A 16 -2.09 -8.50 25.87
C ILE A 16 -3.27 -8.91 24.98
N LEU A 17 -3.95 -10.02 25.29
CA LEU A 17 -5.12 -10.47 24.53
C LEU A 17 -6.33 -9.55 24.70
N VAL A 18 -6.57 -9.04 25.92
CA VAL A 18 -7.73 -8.18 26.21
C VAL A 18 -7.42 -6.68 26.14
N MET A 19 -6.15 -6.29 26.15
CA MET A 19 -5.76 -4.89 26.07
C MET A 19 -6.31 -4.29 24.78
N PRO A 20 -7.04 -3.17 24.86
CA PRO A 20 -7.55 -2.50 23.68
C PRO A 20 -6.39 -2.01 22.80
N LEU A 21 -6.52 -2.18 21.49
CA LEU A 21 -5.59 -1.59 20.53
C LEU A 21 -6.11 -0.21 20.15
N SER A 22 -5.25 0.80 20.26
CA SER A 22 -5.52 2.13 19.73
C SER A 22 -4.81 2.26 18.39
N VAL A 23 -5.59 2.40 17.31
CA VAL A 23 -5.06 2.67 15.97
C VAL A 23 -5.29 4.15 15.67
N PRO A 24 -4.27 4.93 15.30
CA PRO A 24 -4.47 6.31 14.87
C PRO A 24 -5.31 6.31 13.59
N VAL A 25 -6.34 7.14 13.55
CA VAL A 25 -7.17 7.34 12.36
C VAL A 25 -7.15 8.80 12.00
N PHE A 26 -6.90 9.08 10.72
CA PHE A 26 -6.95 10.40 10.14
C PHE A 26 -8.34 10.62 9.56
N TYR A 27 -9.02 11.67 10.01
CA TYR A 27 -10.27 12.13 9.41
C TYR A 27 -10.06 13.51 8.83
N THR A 28 -10.67 13.75 7.68
CA THR A 28 -10.74 15.07 7.04
C THR A 28 -12.17 15.37 6.63
N SER A 29 -12.51 16.65 6.55
CA SER A 29 -13.77 17.12 5.97
C SER A 29 -13.59 17.57 4.51
N ALA A 30 -12.41 17.36 3.92
CA ALA A 30 -12.17 17.64 2.52
C ALA A 30 -13.13 16.82 1.65
N ASP A 31 -13.82 17.51 0.75
CA ASP A 31 -14.63 16.92 -0.30
C ASP A 31 -13.77 15.94 -1.11
N PHE A 32 -14.38 14.84 -1.56
CA PHE A 32 -13.75 13.80 -2.37
C PHE A 32 -12.57 13.03 -1.74
N SER A 33 -12.09 13.42 -0.56
CA SER A 33 -11.04 12.68 0.14
C SER A 33 -11.49 11.27 0.55
N LEU A 34 -10.58 10.30 0.46
CA LEU A 34 -10.78 8.94 0.97
C LEU A 34 -10.92 8.89 2.50
N PHE A 35 -10.43 9.90 3.19
CA PHE A 35 -10.52 10.00 4.65
C PHE A 35 -11.77 10.74 5.14
N ASN A 36 -12.59 11.27 4.21
CA ASN A 36 -13.85 11.90 4.55
C ASN A 36 -15.00 10.88 4.52
N THR A 37 -15.57 10.62 5.71
CA THR A 37 -16.72 9.72 5.91
C THR A 37 -18.07 10.43 5.79
N GLY A 38 -18.09 11.74 5.55
CA GLY A 38 -19.28 12.54 5.30
C GLY A 38 -19.89 12.25 3.92
N TRP A 39 -21.07 12.82 3.64
CA TRP A 39 -21.81 12.55 2.40
C TRP A 39 -21.03 12.92 1.12
N ASN A 40 -20.17 13.94 1.19
CA ASN A 40 -19.34 14.46 0.10
C ASN A 40 -17.91 13.90 0.06
N GLY A 41 -17.56 12.97 0.96
CA GLY A 41 -16.27 12.29 0.94
C GLY A 41 -16.29 11.00 0.13
N ALA A 42 -15.13 10.39 -0.12
CA ALA A 42 -15.00 9.17 -0.94
C ALA A 42 -14.55 7.94 -0.13
N SER A 43 -14.78 7.90 1.18
CA SER A 43 -14.32 6.81 2.04
C SER A 43 -14.83 5.41 1.66
N SER A 44 -16.05 5.29 1.11
CA SER A 44 -16.58 4.02 0.62
C SER A 44 -15.82 3.53 -0.62
N PHE A 45 -15.48 4.45 -1.52
CA PHE A 45 -14.63 4.15 -2.67
C PHE A 45 -13.20 3.80 -2.24
N GLY A 46 -12.64 4.52 -1.26
CA GLY A 46 -11.35 4.19 -0.68
C GLY A 46 -11.31 2.77 -0.12
N LYS A 47 -12.31 2.37 0.68
CA LYS A 47 -12.43 1.00 1.21
C LYS A 47 -12.43 -0.04 0.10
N LEU A 48 -13.18 0.19 -0.97
CA LEU A 48 -13.22 -0.69 -2.13
C LEU A 48 -11.85 -0.80 -2.81
N LEU A 49 -11.12 0.32 -2.97
CA LEU A 49 -9.76 0.28 -3.52
C LEU A 49 -8.80 -0.54 -2.65
N TYR A 50 -8.87 -0.40 -1.32
CA TYR A 50 -8.07 -1.19 -0.37
C TYR A 50 -8.38 -2.69 -0.40
N GLU A 51 -9.57 -3.10 -0.86
CA GLU A 51 -9.91 -4.52 -1.08
C GLU A 51 -9.22 -5.09 -2.33
N GLU A 52 -8.90 -4.23 -3.32
CA GLU A 52 -8.43 -4.63 -4.64
C GLU A 52 -6.92 -4.43 -4.87
N ALA A 53 -6.30 -3.45 -4.21
CA ALA A 53 -4.91 -3.04 -4.42
C ALA A 53 -4.24 -2.50 -3.14
N ASP A 54 -2.91 -2.34 -3.17
CA ASP A 54 -2.19 -1.59 -2.13
C ASP A 54 -2.39 -0.09 -2.38
N VAL A 55 -3.16 0.57 -1.51
CA VAL A 55 -3.51 1.99 -1.66
C VAL A 55 -2.59 2.83 -0.79
N ILE A 56 -1.86 3.76 -1.43
CA ILE A 56 -0.95 4.68 -0.75
C ILE A 56 -1.47 6.11 -0.87
N PRO A 57 -1.96 6.72 0.23
CA PRO A 57 -2.37 8.13 0.22
C PRO A 57 -1.15 9.05 0.10
N VAL A 58 -1.19 9.97 -0.86
CA VAL A 58 -0.15 10.98 -1.11
C VAL A 58 -0.61 12.30 -0.52
N ILE A 59 -0.10 12.62 0.67
CA ILE A 59 -0.47 13.82 1.46
C ILE A 59 0.54 14.97 1.35
N THR A 60 1.54 14.82 0.49
CA THR A 60 2.59 15.82 0.23
C THR A 60 2.68 16.09 -1.27
N PRO A 61 3.17 17.28 -1.68
CA PRO A 61 3.41 17.60 -3.08
C PRO A 61 4.18 16.50 -3.82
N PHE A 62 3.84 16.29 -5.09
CA PHE A 62 4.30 15.13 -5.87
C PHE A 62 5.82 15.04 -6.02
N ASN A 63 6.49 16.18 -6.12
CA ASN A 63 7.95 16.30 -6.17
C ASN A 63 8.64 16.00 -4.83
N SER A 64 7.94 16.16 -3.72
CA SER A 64 8.47 15.78 -2.40
C SER A 64 8.26 14.28 -2.13
N PHE A 65 7.15 13.73 -2.64
CA PHE A 65 6.87 12.30 -2.57
C PHE A 65 7.72 11.46 -3.55
N GLY A 66 8.16 12.08 -4.65
CA GLY A 66 8.90 11.42 -5.73
C GLY A 66 8.01 10.50 -6.55
N ILE A 67 6.83 10.98 -6.99
CA ILE A 67 5.87 10.16 -7.74
C ILE A 67 6.43 9.71 -9.10
N GLY A 68 7.32 10.48 -9.72
CA GLY A 68 7.90 10.15 -11.03
C GLY A 68 8.74 8.88 -11.05
N GLU A 69 9.28 8.46 -9.90
CA GLU A 69 10.07 7.22 -9.75
C GLU A 69 9.20 6.00 -9.42
N ARG A 70 7.89 6.18 -9.25
CA ARG A 70 6.95 5.13 -8.87
C ARG A 70 6.35 4.43 -10.09
N THR A 71 5.79 3.25 -9.85
CA THR A 71 5.07 2.44 -10.85
C THR A 71 3.71 2.07 -10.30
N GLY A 72 2.67 2.09 -11.13
CA GLY A 72 1.30 1.76 -10.73
C GLY A 72 0.29 2.77 -11.26
N THR A 73 -0.72 3.06 -10.45
CA THR A 73 -1.78 4.03 -10.77
C THR A 73 -1.68 5.24 -9.86
N LEU A 74 -1.69 6.45 -10.43
CA LEU A 74 -1.89 7.70 -9.69
C LEU A 74 -3.33 8.15 -9.89
N LEU A 75 -4.14 8.09 -8.84
CA LEU A 75 -5.52 8.54 -8.81
C LEU A 75 -5.60 9.93 -8.19
N ILE A 76 -6.15 10.88 -8.95
CA ILE A 76 -6.44 12.24 -8.54
C ILE A 76 -7.95 12.42 -8.63
N LEU A 77 -8.61 12.72 -7.51
CA LEU A 77 -10.07 12.75 -7.41
C LEU A 77 -10.52 14.11 -6.86
N GLY A 78 -11.09 14.95 -7.73
CA GLY A 78 -11.66 16.26 -7.38
C GLY A 78 -10.66 17.28 -6.82
N PRO A 79 -9.50 17.54 -7.48
CA PRO A 79 -8.50 18.46 -6.96
C PRO A 79 -8.98 19.92 -7.02
N ASP A 80 -8.73 20.71 -5.97
CA ASP A 80 -9.08 22.13 -5.89
C ASP A 80 -7.87 23.05 -5.66
N LEU A 81 -6.68 22.47 -5.48
CA LEU A 81 -5.40 23.18 -5.44
C LEU A 81 -4.64 23.02 -6.76
N GLY A 82 -4.01 24.11 -7.20
CA GLY A 82 -3.22 24.11 -8.44
C GLY A 82 -1.91 23.34 -8.29
N TYR A 83 -1.38 22.90 -9.43
CA TYR A 83 -0.14 22.11 -9.51
C TYR A 83 1.04 22.98 -9.92
N SER A 84 2.19 22.80 -9.26
CA SER A 84 3.43 23.46 -9.67
C SER A 84 4.07 22.80 -10.90
N SER A 85 4.92 23.52 -11.63
CA SER A 85 5.63 22.95 -12.78
C SER A 85 6.49 21.75 -12.41
N ALA A 86 7.05 21.72 -11.19
CA ALA A 86 7.85 20.60 -10.71
C ALA A 86 7.00 19.34 -10.50
N GLU A 87 5.76 19.49 -10.01
CA GLU A 87 4.84 18.37 -9.83
C GLU A 87 4.33 17.83 -11.17
N ILE A 88 4.05 18.72 -12.11
CA ILE A 88 3.68 18.33 -13.48
C ILE A 88 4.84 17.53 -14.13
N GLU A 89 6.09 17.91 -13.89
CA GLU A 89 7.26 17.19 -14.38
C GLU A 89 7.37 15.78 -13.77
N GLU A 90 7.04 15.61 -12.49
CA GLU A 90 6.95 14.30 -11.85
C GLU A 90 5.85 13.43 -12.44
N VAL A 91 4.66 13.98 -12.65
CA VAL A 91 3.55 13.26 -13.31
C VAL A 91 3.94 12.83 -14.72
N LYS A 92 4.66 13.70 -15.45
CA LYS A 92 5.19 13.37 -16.77
C LYS A 92 6.16 12.18 -16.70
N ARG A 93 7.13 12.20 -15.77
CA ARG A 93 8.05 11.07 -15.55
C ARG A 93 7.32 9.78 -15.20
N PHE A 94 6.32 9.86 -14.34
CA PHE A 94 5.50 8.72 -13.94
C PHE A 94 4.80 8.07 -15.15
N LEU A 95 4.23 8.89 -16.04
CA LEU A 95 3.62 8.42 -17.29
C LEU A 95 4.66 7.86 -18.27
N ASP A 96 5.80 8.53 -18.44
CA ASP A 96 6.89 8.07 -19.32
C ASP A 96 7.45 6.71 -18.85
N ASN A 97 7.38 6.41 -17.55
CA ASN A 97 7.74 5.12 -16.95
C ASN A 97 6.65 4.03 -17.08
N GLY A 98 5.53 4.31 -17.73
CA GLY A 98 4.43 3.36 -17.93
C GLY A 98 3.33 3.42 -16.87
N GLY A 99 3.35 4.44 -15.99
CA GLY A 99 2.29 4.67 -15.01
C GLY A 99 0.94 4.98 -15.65
N THR A 100 -0.13 4.76 -14.88
CA THR A 100 -1.50 5.14 -15.25
C THR A 100 -1.93 6.35 -14.42
N LEU A 101 -2.19 7.48 -15.05
CA LEU A 101 -2.83 8.63 -14.39
C LEU A 101 -4.34 8.50 -14.52
N VAL A 102 -5.06 8.44 -13.41
CA VAL A 102 -6.53 8.54 -13.36
C VAL A 102 -6.86 9.92 -12.80
N LEU A 103 -7.33 10.81 -13.66
CA LEU A 103 -7.69 12.17 -13.30
C LEU A 103 -9.21 12.32 -13.38
N ILE A 104 -9.82 12.53 -12.22
CA ILE A 104 -11.26 12.65 -12.06
C ILE A 104 -11.54 14.07 -11.58
N ASP A 105 -12.11 14.89 -12.44
CA ASP A 105 -12.30 16.32 -12.17
C ASP A 105 -13.44 16.88 -13.02
N ASP A 106 -14.08 17.95 -12.57
CA ASP A 106 -15.20 18.61 -13.24
C ASP A 106 -14.94 20.12 -13.44
N PHE A 107 -14.76 20.84 -12.34
CA PHE A 107 -14.59 22.29 -12.21
C PHE A 107 -13.32 22.67 -11.45
N GLY A 108 -12.55 21.69 -10.99
CA GLY A 108 -11.34 21.87 -10.22
C GLY A 108 -10.10 22.21 -11.07
N THR A 109 -8.94 21.82 -10.56
CA THR A 109 -7.62 22.21 -11.08
C THR A 109 -6.95 21.14 -11.95
N GLY A 110 -7.62 20.02 -12.25
CA GLY A 110 -7.05 18.91 -13.03
C GLY A 110 -6.63 19.31 -14.45
N ASN A 111 -7.27 20.33 -15.02
CA ASN A 111 -6.85 20.90 -16.31
C ASN A 111 -5.42 21.48 -16.30
N ASP A 112 -4.85 21.83 -15.14
CA ASP A 112 -3.48 22.33 -15.05
C ASP A 112 -2.45 21.23 -15.35
N ILE A 113 -2.72 19.99 -14.91
CA ILE A 113 -1.93 18.82 -15.30
C ILE A 113 -2.03 18.60 -16.81
N LEU A 114 -3.24 18.62 -17.37
CA LEU A 114 -3.45 18.35 -18.81
C LEU A 114 -2.80 19.41 -19.71
N LYS A 115 -2.79 20.68 -19.28
CA LYS A 115 -2.04 21.76 -19.95
C LYS A 115 -0.54 21.53 -19.84
N GLY A 116 -0.04 21.22 -18.64
CA GLY A 116 1.36 20.98 -18.37
C GLY A 116 1.95 19.79 -19.14
N LEU A 117 1.15 18.74 -19.34
CA LEU A 117 1.50 17.58 -20.15
C LEU A 117 1.36 17.84 -21.67
N ASN A 118 0.83 18.99 -22.08
CA ASN A 118 0.56 19.35 -23.48
C ASN A 118 -0.41 18.38 -24.20
N VAL A 119 -1.42 17.90 -23.48
CA VAL A 119 -2.50 17.07 -24.03
C VAL A 119 -3.61 17.97 -24.58
N THR A 120 -4.40 17.54 -25.57
CA THR A 120 -5.51 18.34 -26.13
C THR A 120 -6.79 18.24 -25.30
N ALA A 121 -7.01 17.11 -24.64
CA ALA A 121 -8.19 16.82 -23.84
C ALA A 121 -8.33 17.76 -22.63
N ARG A 122 -9.54 18.25 -22.36
CA ARG A 122 -9.83 19.13 -21.22
C ARG A 122 -11.17 18.79 -20.60
N PHE A 123 -11.29 19.00 -19.29
CA PHE A 123 -12.60 19.16 -18.65
C PHE A 123 -13.16 20.52 -19.05
N SER A 124 -14.41 20.54 -19.53
CA SER A 124 -14.99 21.77 -20.09
C SER A 124 -15.27 22.85 -19.05
N GLY A 125 -15.37 22.48 -17.78
CA GLY A 125 -15.81 23.35 -16.68
C GLY A 125 -17.28 23.79 -16.83
N LEU A 126 -18.05 23.10 -17.67
CA LEU A 126 -19.44 23.42 -17.97
C LEU A 126 -20.30 22.17 -17.80
N GLN A 127 -21.40 22.33 -17.08
CA GLN A 127 -22.37 21.25 -16.92
C GLN A 127 -23.22 21.08 -18.17
N PRO A 128 -23.29 19.87 -18.77
CA PRO A 128 -24.20 19.59 -19.87
C PRO A 128 -25.64 19.52 -19.36
N LEU A 129 -26.58 20.01 -20.15
CA LEU A 129 -28.01 19.77 -19.93
C LEU A 129 -28.42 18.51 -20.69
N ASP A 130 -28.94 17.52 -19.98
CA ASP A 130 -29.53 16.32 -20.57
C ASP A 130 -31.00 16.21 -20.18
N VAL A 131 -31.80 15.59 -21.05
CA VAL A 131 -33.23 15.32 -20.79
C VAL A 131 -33.43 14.02 -20.01
N PHE A 132 -32.42 13.16 -20.00
CA PHE A 132 -32.40 11.93 -19.21
C PHE A 132 -31.70 12.20 -17.87
N TYR A 133 -32.48 12.37 -16.82
CA TYR A 133 -31.96 12.69 -15.50
C TYR A 133 -32.78 12.08 -14.36
N SER A 134 -32.14 11.97 -13.20
CA SER A 134 -32.73 11.54 -11.94
C SER A 134 -33.11 12.75 -11.09
N LYS A 135 -34.35 12.88 -10.62
CA LYS A 135 -34.87 14.02 -9.82
C LYS A 135 -34.86 15.38 -10.54
N ASN A 136 -33.72 15.87 -11.01
CA ASN A 136 -33.56 17.13 -11.76
C ASN A 136 -32.33 17.06 -12.69
N TYR A 137 -32.13 18.08 -13.53
CA TYR A 137 -31.08 18.12 -14.56
C TYR A 137 -29.63 18.04 -14.02
N ASN A 138 -29.43 18.17 -12.70
CA ASN A 138 -28.10 18.00 -12.09
C ASN A 138 -27.66 16.55 -12.02
N PHE A 139 -28.57 15.58 -12.14
CA PHE A 139 -28.22 14.17 -12.07
C PHE A 139 -28.51 13.44 -13.39
N PRO A 140 -27.76 13.75 -14.48
CA PRO A 140 -28.00 13.08 -15.75
C PRO A 140 -27.72 11.57 -15.64
N GLU A 141 -28.54 10.78 -16.33
CA GLU A 141 -28.46 9.31 -16.34
C GLU A 141 -27.85 8.82 -17.66
N LEU A 142 -26.69 8.19 -17.57
CA LEU A 142 -25.96 7.67 -18.72
C LEU A 142 -26.18 6.18 -18.87
N VAL A 143 -26.63 5.75 -20.05
CA VAL A 143 -26.81 4.32 -20.39
C VAL A 143 -25.75 3.82 -21.37
N ARG A 144 -24.97 4.72 -21.97
CA ARG A 144 -23.99 4.38 -23.00
C ARG A 144 -22.59 4.30 -22.43
N ILE A 145 -22.27 3.14 -21.89
CA ILE A 145 -20.91 2.72 -21.51
C ILE A 145 -20.41 1.79 -22.62
N THR A 146 -19.49 2.28 -23.44
CA THR A 146 -18.99 1.52 -24.60
C THR A 146 -17.89 0.54 -24.23
N ASP A 147 -17.20 0.78 -23.12
CA ASP A 147 -16.21 -0.15 -22.59
C ASP A 147 -16.92 -1.37 -21.96
N PRO A 148 -16.66 -2.60 -22.46
CA PRO A 148 -17.34 -3.78 -21.96
C PRO A 148 -17.03 -4.09 -20.50
N GLN A 149 -15.84 -3.76 -19.99
CA GLN A 149 -15.45 -4.04 -18.60
C GLN A 149 -16.16 -3.09 -17.64
N LEU A 150 -16.28 -1.81 -18.01
CA LEU A 150 -16.98 -0.81 -17.20
C LEU A 150 -18.50 -1.01 -17.21
N GLY A 151 -19.07 -1.53 -18.30
CA GLY A 151 -20.52 -1.69 -18.48
C GLY A 151 -21.13 -2.95 -17.88
N VAL A 152 -20.33 -3.91 -17.39
CA VAL A 152 -20.87 -5.20 -16.88
C VAL A 152 -21.80 -4.98 -15.70
N GLY A 153 -23.07 -5.36 -15.84
CA GLY A 153 -24.06 -5.23 -14.76
C GLY A 153 -24.42 -3.78 -14.41
N VAL A 154 -24.08 -2.82 -15.26
CA VAL A 154 -24.44 -1.40 -15.10
C VAL A 154 -25.62 -1.07 -16.00
N ASP A 155 -26.81 -0.96 -15.43
CA ASP A 155 -28.01 -0.56 -16.17
C ASP A 155 -27.96 0.92 -16.59
N LYS A 156 -27.48 1.76 -15.66
CA LYS A 156 -27.24 3.19 -15.86
C LYS A 156 -26.22 3.70 -14.86
N LEU A 157 -25.52 4.77 -15.25
CA LEU A 157 -24.62 5.55 -14.42
C LEU A 157 -25.27 6.90 -14.13
N ILE A 158 -25.47 7.23 -12.85
CA ILE A 158 -26.06 8.50 -12.42
C ILE A 158 -24.93 9.45 -12.03
N LEU A 159 -24.84 10.57 -12.74
CA LEU A 159 -23.88 11.63 -12.46
C LEU A 159 -24.44 12.63 -11.44
N ASN A 160 -23.62 13.55 -10.93
CA ASN A 160 -24.02 14.62 -10.02
C ASN A 160 -23.24 15.91 -10.30
N VAL A 161 -23.91 16.85 -10.98
CA VAL A 161 -23.34 18.11 -11.49
C VAL A 161 -22.06 17.83 -12.29
N PRO A 162 -22.09 16.98 -13.33
CA PRO A 162 -20.89 16.61 -14.06
C PRO A 162 -20.41 17.74 -14.95
N SER A 163 -19.14 17.71 -15.30
CA SER A 163 -18.59 18.38 -16.48
C SER A 163 -18.62 17.40 -17.67
N VAL A 164 -17.97 17.78 -18.77
CA VAL A 164 -17.70 16.90 -19.92
C VAL A 164 -16.27 17.07 -20.40
N ILE A 165 -15.79 16.08 -21.14
CA ILE A 165 -14.48 16.11 -21.78
C ILE A 165 -14.61 16.68 -23.19
N VAL A 166 -13.69 17.57 -23.55
CA VAL A 166 -13.54 18.12 -24.90
C VAL A 166 -12.13 17.87 -25.42
N GLY A 167 -11.95 17.77 -26.74
CA GLY A 167 -10.63 17.56 -27.34
C GLY A 167 -10.11 16.11 -27.26
N ALA A 168 -10.99 15.16 -26.96
CA ALA A 168 -10.74 13.72 -26.98
C ALA A 168 -12.04 12.93 -27.31
N GLU A 169 -11.87 11.71 -27.80
CA GLU A 169 -12.96 10.71 -27.85
C GLU A 169 -13.07 10.01 -26.49
N GLY A 170 -14.16 9.29 -26.25
CA GLY A 170 -14.44 8.71 -24.94
C GLY A 170 -14.97 7.29 -24.97
N SER A 171 -15.11 6.73 -23.78
CA SER A 171 -15.70 5.41 -23.55
C SER A 171 -17.09 5.49 -22.93
N ILE A 172 -17.39 6.59 -22.23
CA ILE A 172 -18.70 6.85 -21.60
C ILE A 172 -19.21 8.18 -22.13
N TYR A 173 -20.47 8.20 -22.56
CA TYR A 173 -21.05 9.36 -23.26
C TYR A 173 -22.37 9.81 -22.65
N THR A 174 -22.60 11.12 -22.70
CA THR A 174 -23.93 11.72 -22.53
C THR A 174 -24.91 11.24 -23.59
N SER A 175 -26.20 11.60 -23.47
CA SER A 175 -27.15 11.32 -24.54
C SER A 175 -26.81 12.11 -25.81
N LYS A 176 -27.32 11.65 -26.97
CA LYS A 176 -27.14 12.36 -28.25
C LYS A 176 -27.79 13.74 -28.30
N VAL A 177 -28.71 14.00 -27.37
CA VAL A 177 -29.47 15.24 -27.28
C VAL A 177 -28.98 16.14 -26.14
N ALA A 178 -27.91 15.75 -25.45
CA ALA A 178 -27.28 16.59 -24.44
C ALA A 178 -26.82 17.92 -25.06
N ILE A 179 -26.98 19.01 -24.32
CA ILE A 179 -26.66 20.37 -24.75
C ILE A 179 -25.52 20.89 -23.90
N LEU A 180 -24.46 21.36 -24.55
CA LEU A 180 -23.39 22.12 -23.91
C LEU A 180 -23.31 23.49 -24.57
N GLY A 181 -23.59 24.55 -23.83
CA GLY A 181 -23.84 25.87 -24.41
C GLY A 181 -25.13 25.86 -25.25
N ASN A 182 -25.01 26.02 -26.57
CA ASN A 182 -26.17 26.14 -27.47
C ASN A 182 -26.32 24.98 -28.48
N ASN A 183 -25.41 24.00 -28.47
CA ASN A 183 -25.38 22.95 -29.49
C ASN A 183 -25.69 21.59 -28.88
N PRO A 184 -26.76 20.90 -29.34
CA PRO A 184 -26.99 19.50 -28.99
C PRO A 184 -25.89 18.63 -29.59
N ARG A 185 -25.18 17.88 -28.74
CA ARG A 185 -24.18 16.90 -29.16
C ARG A 185 -23.92 15.88 -28.08
N GLN A 186 -23.63 14.65 -28.50
CA GLN A 186 -23.10 13.62 -27.61
C GLN A 186 -21.68 14.02 -27.16
N LEU A 187 -21.43 13.98 -25.85
CA LEU A 187 -20.17 14.42 -25.25
C LEU A 187 -19.58 13.30 -24.39
N PRO A 188 -18.25 13.09 -24.42
CA PRO A 188 -17.62 12.12 -23.56
C PRO A 188 -17.58 12.63 -22.11
N VAL A 189 -17.87 11.72 -21.18
CA VAL A 189 -17.70 11.90 -19.73
C VAL A 189 -16.48 11.14 -19.22
N MET A 190 -16.09 10.07 -19.93
CA MET A 190 -14.85 9.36 -19.67
C MET A 190 -14.05 9.21 -20.96
N SER A 191 -12.74 9.43 -20.89
CA SER A 191 -11.81 9.29 -22.02
C SER A 191 -10.52 8.63 -21.57
N GLU A 192 -9.93 7.84 -22.47
CA GLU A 192 -8.60 7.25 -22.27
C GLU A 192 -7.65 7.76 -23.35
N LEU A 193 -6.43 8.11 -22.95
CA LEU A 193 -5.41 8.69 -23.80
C LEU A 193 -4.08 7.97 -23.55
N SER A 194 -3.38 7.61 -24.63
CA SER A 194 -2.00 7.14 -24.53
C SER A 194 -1.06 8.32 -24.31
N TYR A 195 -0.10 8.19 -23.39
CA TYR A 195 0.92 9.21 -23.14
C TYR A 195 2.27 8.57 -22.84
N GLY A 196 3.24 8.76 -23.73
CA GLY A 196 4.53 8.08 -23.60
C GLY A 196 4.35 6.56 -23.59
N ASN A 197 4.86 5.90 -22.53
CA ASN A 197 4.65 4.47 -22.28
C ASN A 197 3.44 4.19 -21.37
N GLY A 198 2.82 5.23 -20.82
CA GLY A 198 1.72 5.15 -19.88
C GLY A 198 0.38 5.54 -20.52
N LYS A 199 -0.62 5.73 -19.65
CA LYS A 199 -1.97 6.13 -20.07
C LYS A 199 -2.58 7.13 -19.10
N ILE A 200 -3.46 7.97 -19.63
CA ILE A 200 -4.25 8.93 -18.87
C ILE A 200 -5.72 8.57 -19.04
N ILE A 201 -6.39 8.33 -17.92
CA ILE A 201 -7.83 8.09 -17.83
C ILE A 201 -8.45 9.34 -17.24
N LEU A 202 -9.40 9.92 -17.96
CA LEU A 202 -10.14 11.11 -17.56
C LEU A 202 -11.58 10.72 -17.22
N PHE A 203 -12.14 11.26 -16.14
CA PHE A 203 -13.55 11.10 -15.80
C PHE A 203 -14.13 12.42 -15.27
N SER A 204 -15.18 12.94 -15.90
CA SER A 204 -15.60 14.34 -15.72
C SER A 204 -16.58 14.60 -14.58
N ASP A 205 -16.62 13.71 -13.59
CA ASP A 205 -17.52 13.82 -12.43
C ASP A 205 -16.94 13.08 -11.19
N PRO A 206 -16.23 13.78 -10.29
CA PRO A 206 -15.77 13.24 -9.01
C PRO A 206 -16.91 12.77 -8.11
N SER A 207 -18.08 13.41 -8.21
CA SER A 207 -19.23 13.16 -7.35
C SER A 207 -19.83 11.77 -7.55
N VAL A 208 -19.52 11.06 -8.64
CA VAL A 208 -19.88 9.64 -8.79
C VAL A 208 -19.30 8.78 -7.66
N PHE A 209 -18.11 9.13 -7.16
CA PHE A 209 -17.35 8.32 -6.20
C PHE A 209 -17.57 8.72 -4.74
N ILE A 210 -18.40 9.73 -4.46
CA ILE A 210 -18.71 10.13 -3.08
C ILE A 210 -19.63 9.13 -2.39
N ASN A 211 -19.60 9.13 -1.07
CA ASN A 211 -20.36 8.23 -0.22
C ASN A 211 -21.87 8.27 -0.52
N ASP A 212 -22.46 9.45 -0.79
CA ASP A 212 -23.91 9.58 -1.09
C ASP A 212 -24.33 9.03 -2.47
N MET A 213 -23.39 8.96 -3.42
CA MET A 213 -23.62 8.43 -4.77
C MET A 213 -23.18 6.98 -4.92
N PHE A 214 -22.42 6.45 -3.96
CA PHE A 214 -21.81 5.13 -4.03
C PHE A 214 -22.84 4.02 -4.30
N ASP A 215 -23.88 3.91 -3.47
CA ASP A 215 -24.90 2.85 -3.61
C ASP A 215 -25.69 2.96 -4.93
N ARG A 216 -25.83 4.17 -5.48
CA ARG A 216 -26.54 4.40 -6.75
C ARG A 216 -25.74 3.92 -7.95
N ASN A 217 -24.41 3.91 -7.83
CA ASN A 217 -23.46 3.63 -8.90
C ASN A 217 -22.55 2.43 -8.57
N GLU A 218 -22.86 1.64 -7.54
CA GLU A 218 -21.98 0.61 -7.00
C GLU A 218 -21.45 -0.36 -8.06
N PRO A 219 -22.27 -0.91 -8.99
CA PRO A 219 -21.75 -1.80 -10.03
C PRO A 219 -20.69 -1.12 -10.91
N PHE A 220 -20.92 0.15 -11.29
CA PHE A 220 -19.95 0.92 -12.07
C PHE A 220 -18.69 1.21 -11.28
N ILE A 221 -18.80 1.62 -10.01
CA ILE A 221 -17.65 1.96 -9.16
C ILE A 221 -16.79 0.71 -8.92
N ARG A 222 -17.38 -0.46 -8.72
CA ARG A 222 -16.67 -1.75 -8.64
C ARG A 222 -15.93 -2.08 -9.93
N ASN A 223 -16.59 -1.95 -11.07
CA ASN A 223 -15.94 -2.16 -12.37
C ASN A 223 -14.79 -1.17 -12.58
N PHE A 224 -14.99 0.10 -12.21
CA PHE A 224 -13.97 1.15 -12.33
C PHE A 224 -12.76 0.86 -11.44
N ALA A 225 -12.97 0.46 -10.18
CA ALA A 225 -11.90 0.04 -9.28
C ALA A 225 -11.07 -1.13 -9.88
N GLY A 226 -11.74 -2.12 -10.48
CA GLY A 226 -11.08 -3.19 -11.23
C GLY A 226 -10.36 -2.72 -12.49
N TYR A 227 -10.90 -1.72 -13.18
CA TYR A 227 -10.35 -1.15 -14.42
C TYR A 227 -9.05 -0.38 -14.19
N ILE A 228 -8.97 0.37 -13.08
CA ILE A 228 -7.78 1.16 -12.71
C ILE A 228 -6.77 0.39 -11.86
N LYS A 229 -7.04 -0.91 -11.61
CA LYS A 229 -6.25 -1.77 -10.74
C LYS A 229 -4.81 -1.88 -11.22
N SER A 230 -3.90 -1.72 -10.26
CA SER A 230 -2.48 -2.02 -10.39
C SER A 230 -1.96 -2.53 -9.04
N ASP A 231 -0.69 -2.93 -8.97
CA ASP A 231 -0.09 -3.41 -7.72
C ASP A 231 -0.19 -2.35 -6.61
N VAL A 232 0.00 -1.08 -6.98
CA VAL A 232 -0.05 0.06 -6.06
C VAL A 232 -0.86 1.21 -6.68
N VAL A 233 -1.86 1.69 -5.94
CA VAL A 233 -2.66 2.86 -6.29
C VAL A 233 -2.28 4.01 -5.37
N TYR A 234 -1.56 4.99 -5.90
CA TYR A 234 -1.27 6.25 -5.23
C TYR A 234 -2.48 7.17 -5.34
N VAL A 235 -3.01 7.66 -4.21
CA VAL A 235 -4.19 8.53 -4.21
C VAL A 235 -3.80 9.92 -3.75
N ASP A 236 -4.04 10.92 -4.59
CA ASP A 236 -3.75 12.31 -4.29
C ASP A 236 -4.71 12.86 -3.23
N GLU A 237 -4.13 13.19 -2.08
CA GLU A 237 -4.81 13.87 -0.98
C GLU A 237 -4.16 15.22 -0.69
N ALA A 238 -3.04 15.54 -1.35
CA ALA A 238 -2.26 16.76 -1.18
C ALA A 238 -2.92 17.96 -1.84
N HIS A 239 -3.73 17.74 -2.89
CA HIS A 239 -4.36 18.79 -3.69
C HIS A 239 -5.83 19.05 -3.32
N HIS A 240 -6.18 18.75 -2.07
CA HIS A 240 -7.42 19.18 -1.42
C HIS A 240 -7.13 20.33 -0.44
N SER A 241 -7.70 21.52 -0.69
CA SER A 241 -7.47 22.76 0.06
C SER A 241 -7.87 22.64 1.53
N ASN A 242 -8.90 21.84 1.79
CA ASN A 242 -9.42 21.54 3.12
C ASN A 242 -8.87 20.22 3.69
N PHE A 243 -7.76 19.70 3.15
CA PHE A 243 -7.05 18.57 3.75
C PHE A 243 -6.32 19.02 5.01
N ASN A 244 -7.08 19.18 6.07
CA ASN A 244 -6.57 19.33 7.40
C ASN A 244 -7.08 18.14 8.21
N PRO A 245 -6.20 17.24 8.68
CA PRO A 245 -6.60 16.15 9.55
C PRO A 245 -7.03 16.72 10.90
N TYR A 246 -8.25 17.26 10.98
CA TYR A 246 -8.80 17.91 12.18
C TYR A 246 -8.95 16.93 13.35
N ALA A 247 -8.98 15.63 13.07
CA ALA A 247 -8.93 14.60 14.08
C ALA A 247 -7.87 13.55 13.71
N MET A 248 -6.67 13.67 14.29
CA MET A 248 -5.91 12.48 14.67
C MET A 248 -6.67 11.82 15.83
N GLY A 249 -7.68 11.02 15.48
CA GLY A 249 -8.41 10.21 16.44
C GLY A 249 -7.62 8.94 16.75
N THR A 250 -7.98 8.25 17.83
CA THR A 250 -7.61 6.84 17.99
C THR A 250 -8.88 6.02 18.00
N VAL A 251 -8.99 5.07 17.08
CA VAL A 251 -10.03 4.05 17.18
C VAL A 251 -9.54 3.00 18.15
N VAL A 252 -10.24 2.90 19.27
CA VAL A 252 -9.96 1.91 20.31
C VAL A 252 -10.70 0.63 19.95
N ILE A 253 -9.99 -0.32 19.34
CA ILE A 253 -10.49 -1.65 19.06
C ILE A 253 -10.49 -2.43 20.37
N ARG A 254 -11.67 -2.54 20.99
CA ARG A 254 -11.87 -3.40 22.16
C ARG A 254 -11.86 -4.85 21.72
N ARG A 255 -10.81 -5.58 22.10
CA ARG A 255 -10.72 -7.02 21.88
C ARG A 255 -11.65 -7.74 22.85
N SER A 256 -12.51 -8.61 22.32
CA SER A 256 -13.32 -9.50 23.16
C SER A 256 -12.45 -10.62 23.73
N PHE A 257 -12.74 -11.02 24.97
CA PHE A 257 -12.03 -12.13 25.60
C PHE A 257 -12.38 -13.46 24.93
N ASP A 258 -11.45 -13.97 24.13
CA ASP A 258 -11.56 -15.27 23.48
C ASP A 258 -11.03 -16.38 24.40
N ARG A 259 -11.93 -17.24 24.87
CA ARG A 259 -11.62 -18.34 25.79
C ARG A 259 -10.62 -19.35 25.18
N MET A 260 -10.65 -19.57 23.86
CA MET A 260 -9.73 -20.47 23.18
C MET A 260 -8.32 -19.90 23.15
N LYS A 261 -8.17 -18.61 22.83
CA LYS A 261 -6.86 -17.92 22.85
C LYS A 261 -6.27 -17.86 24.26
N ALA A 262 -7.11 -17.59 25.26
CA ALA A 262 -6.68 -17.64 26.66
C ALA A 262 -6.21 -19.04 27.09
N PHE A 263 -6.89 -20.10 26.65
CA PHE A 263 -6.47 -21.48 26.89
C PHE A 263 -5.09 -21.76 26.28
N TYR A 264 -4.83 -21.33 25.05
CA TYR A 264 -3.51 -21.49 24.43
C TYR A 264 -2.40 -20.74 25.17
N VAL A 265 -2.68 -19.54 25.70
CA VAL A 265 -1.71 -18.81 26.55
C VAL A 265 -1.41 -19.60 27.82
N ILE A 266 -2.43 -20.11 28.52
CA ILE A 266 -2.25 -20.90 29.74
C ILE A 266 -1.47 -22.19 29.44
N LEU A 267 -1.85 -22.90 28.38
CA LEU A 267 -1.18 -24.12 27.94
C LEU A 267 0.28 -23.86 27.57
N GLY A 268 0.56 -22.77 26.83
CA GLY A 268 1.91 -22.37 26.46
C GLY A 268 2.78 -22.09 27.69
N VAL A 269 2.26 -21.35 28.67
CA VAL A 269 2.99 -21.09 29.93
C VAL A 269 3.17 -22.38 30.75
N ALA A 270 2.18 -23.28 30.77
CA ALA A 270 2.27 -24.57 31.46
C ALA A 270 3.35 -25.48 30.85
N VAL A 271 3.40 -25.58 29.52
CA VAL A 271 4.45 -26.32 28.80
C VAL A 271 5.81 -25.70 29.07
N LEU A 272 5.92 -24.37 29.02
CA LEU A 272 7.16 -23.66 29.31
C LEU A 272 7.62 -23.89 30.75
N ALA A 273 6.71 -23.89 31.71
CA ALA A 273 7.00 -24.23 33.10
C ALA A 273 7.51 -25.68 33.23
N ILE A 274 6.90 -26.64 32.53
CA ILE A 274 7.37 -28.03 32.53
C ILE A 274 8.79 -28.13 31.94
N ILE A 275 9.07 -27.47 30.82
CA ILE A 275 10.39 -27.49 30.16
C ILE A 275 11.47 -26.86 31.06
N VAL A 276 11.15 -25.77 31.76
CA VAL A 276 12.08 -25.09 32.67
C VAL A 276 12.30 -25.90 33.95
N GLU A 277 11.25 -26.43 34.59
CA GLU A 277 11.37 -27.17 35.85
C GLU A 277 11.92 -28.59 35.65
N SER A 278 11.72 -29.21 34.48
CA SER A 278 12.33 -30.51 34.14
C SER A 278 13.83 -30.43 33.85
N GLY A 279 14.42 -29.22 33.78
CA GLY A 279 15.82 -29.02 33.42
C GLY A 279 16.12 -29.20 31.92
N LEU A 280 15.14 -29.61 31.12
CA LEU A 280 15.25 -29.75 29.66
C LEU A 280 15.61 -28.43 28.98
N ALA A 281 15.19 -27.29 29.52
CA ALA A 281 15.60 -25.97 29.03
C ALA A 281 17.12 -25.77 29.07
N LEU A 282 17.77 -26.17 30.17
CA LEU A 282 19.22 -26.08 30.35
C LEU A 282 19.95 -27.08 29.46
N GLU A 283 19.40 -28.28 29.28
CA GLU A 283 19.96 -29.33 28.44
C GLU A 283 19.86 -28.99 26.94
N GLY A 284 18.71 -28.42 26.53
CA GLY A 284 18.49 -27.87 25.19
C GLY A 284 19.37 -26.65 24.90
N ALA A 285 19.49 -25.72 25.85
CA ALA A 285 20.38 -24.57 25.73
C ALA A 285 21.85 -25.00 25.62
N LYS A 286 22.30 -26.00 26.41
CA LYS A 286 23.65 -26.58 26.28
C LYS A 286 23.86 -27.27 24.94
N ARG A 287 22.89 -28.05 24.45
CA ARG A 287 22.97 -28.66 23.11
C ARG A 287 23.03 -27.62 22.00
N PHE A 288 22.23 -26.56 22.10
CA PHE A 288 22.22 -25.48 21.14
C PHE A 288 23.54 -24.69 21.17
N LEU A 289 24.04 -24.34 22.36
CA LEU A 289 25.37 -23.74 22.52
C LEU A 289 26.47 -24.64 21.96
N ASN A 290 26.43 -25.95 22.20
CA ASN A 290 27.41 -26.88 21.64
C ASN A 290 27.29 -27.03 20.12
N LEU A 291 26.10 -26.88 19.54
CA LEU A 291 25.90 -26.83 18.09
C LEU A 291 26.42 -25.53 17.48
N LEU A 292 26.23 -24.40 18.17
CA LEU A 292 26.72 -23.09 17.75
C LEU A 292 28.23 -22.98 17.90
N LEU A 293 28.77 -23.35 19.07
CA LEU A 293 30.20 -23.46 19.34
C LEU A 293 30.83 -24.54 18.46
N GLY A 294 30.19 -25.68 18.24
CA GLY A 294 30.71 -26.73 17.34
C GLY A 294 30.74 -26.32 15.86
N LYS A 295 29.90 -25.36 15.46
CA LYS A 295 29.99 -24.71 14.14
C LYS A 295 31.09 -23.64 14.07
N ILE A 296 31.41 -22.98 15.19
CA ILE A 296 32.40 -21.90 15.27
C ILE A 296 33.82 -22.43 15.54
N LEU A 297 33.96 -23.46 16.38
CA LEU A 297 35.21 -24.13 16.79
C LEU A 297 35.48 -25.40 15.98
N LYS A 298 35.05 -25.46 14.72
CA LYS A 298 35.47 -26.50 13.80
C LYS A 298 36.93 -26.27 13.36
N GLU A 299 37.84 -26.08 14.32
CA GLU A 299 39.25 -26.38 14.11
C GLU A 299 39.35 -27.90 14.12
N GLU A 300 39.56 -28.46 12.92
CA GLU A 300 40.10 -29.79 12.78
C GLU A 300 41.38 -29.86 13.60
N GLY A 301 41.31 -30.51 14.77
CA GLY A 301 42.50 -30.90 15.51
C GLY A 301 43.25 -31.93 14.67
N LYS A 302 44.05 -31.46 13.70
CA LYS A 302 45.00 -32.30 12.96
C LYS A 302 45.84 -33.06 13.99
N SER A 303 45.95 -34.37 13.81
CA SER A 303 46.78 -35.19 14.69
C SER A 303 48.21 -34.65 14.66
N LEU A 304 48.88 -34.65 15.80
CA LEU A 304 50.27 -34.17 15.91
C LEU A 304 51.21 -34.89 14.92
N ASP A 305 50.88 -36.13 14.56
CA ASP A 305 51.61 -36.90 13.55
C ASP A 305 51.34 -36.44 12.11
N GLU A 306 50.12 -35.95 11.79
CA GLU A 306 49.80 -35.37 10.48
C GLU A 306 50.54 -34.05 10.24
N VAL A 307 50.62 -33.20 11.28
CA VAL A 307 51.36 -31.93 11.21
C VAL A 307 52.87 -32.17 11.02
N VAL A 308 53.42 -33.22 11.65
CA VAL A 308 54.83 -33.59 11.49
C VAL A 308 55.12 -34.18 10.10
N GLU A 309 54.19 -34.97 9.54
CA GLU A 309 54.29 -35.48 8.16
C GLU A 309 54.24 -34.37 7.10
N GLU A 310 53.37 -33.37 7.29
CA GLU A 310 53.20 -32.24 6.38
C GLU A 310 54.47 -31.37 6.35
N LEU A 311 55.04 -31.04 7.52
CA LEU A 311 56.29 -30.30 7.62
C LEU A 311 57.50 -31.08 7.11
N LYS A 312 57.49 -32.41 7.21
CA LYS A 312 58.53 -33.25 6.60
C LYS A 312 58.52 -33.15 5.07
N LYS A 313 57.33 -33.08 4.45
CA LYS A 313 57.20 -32.88 2.99
C LYS A 313 57.71 -31.51 2.55
N GLU A 314 57.67 -30.50 3.43
CA GLU A 314 58.25 -29.18 3.20
C GLU A 314 59.78 -29.10 3.45
N GLY A 315 60.41 -30.21 3.85
CA GLY A 315 61.87 -30.32 3.97
C GLY A 315 62.42 -30.12 5.38
N TYR A 316 61.57 -30.10 6.41
CA TYR A 316 62.01 -30.02 7.81
C TYR A 316 62.37 -31.40 8.38
N ASP A 317 63.42 -31.48 9.20
CA ASP A 317 63.88 -32.74 9.80
C ASP A 317 62.92 -33.23 10.90
N GLU A 318 62.32 -34.39 10.65
CA GLU A 318 61.36 -35.06 11.54
C GLU A 318 61.90 -35.25 12.96
N LYS A 319 63.20 -35.54 13.13
CA LYS A 319 63.79 -35.75 14.45
C LYS A 319 63.80 -34.47 15.28
N ILE A 320 64.04 -33.33 14.65
CA ILE A 320 64.06 -32.02 15.31
C ILE A 320 62.63 -31.62 15.69
N LEU A 321 61.66 -31.80 14.78
CA LEU A 321 60.25 -31.50 15.04
C LEU A 321 59.71 -32.35 16.21
N ARG A 322 59.98 -33.66 16.22
CA ARG A 322 59.57 -34.54 17.33
C ARG A 322 60.31 -34.21 18.63
N LYS A 323 61.57 -33.74 18.58
CA LYS A 323 62.31 -33.28 19.76
C LYS A 323 61.67 -32.02 20.35
N ILE A 324 61.33 -31.01 19.53
CA ILE A 324 60.68 -29.78 19.97
C ILE A 324 59.31 -30.07 20.61
N VAL A 325 58.49 -30.91 19.96
CA VAL A 325 57.19 -31.31 20.50
C VAL A 325 57.35 -32.03 21.85
N LYS A 326 58.35 -32.89 21.98
CA LYS A 326 58.64 -33.62 23.23
C LYS A 326 59.10 -32.66 24.32
N GLU A 327 60.00 -31.72 24.01
CA GLU A 327 60.46 -30.69 24.96
C GLU A 327 59.33 -29.79 25.44
N MET A 328 58.40 -29.40 24.56
CA MET A 328 57.20 -28.64 24.95
C MET A 328 56.29 -29.45 25.88
N LYS A 329 56.12 -30.76 25.64
CA LYS A 329 55.29 -31.62 26.49
C LYS A 329 55.90 -31.92 27.86
N THR A 330 57.23 -32.06 27.94
CA THR A 330 57.92 -32.37 29.21
C THR A 330 58.45 -31.14 29.95
N GLY A 331 58.40 -29.94 29.35
CA GLY A 331 58.79 -28.68 29.97
C GLY A 331 60.28 -28.56 30.34
N LYS A 332 61.13 -29.46 29.87
CA LYS A 332 62.57 -29.50 30.13
C LYS A 332 63.32 -29.69 28.81
N LYS A 333 64.24 -28.77 28.50
CA LYS A 333 65.19 -28.92 27.38
C LYS A 333 66.04 -30.17 27.60
N LEU A 334 65.96 -31.14 26.68
CA LEU A 334 66.75 -32.36 26.75
C LEU A 334 67.98 -32.20 25.86
N GLY A 335 69.02 -31.63 26.45
CA GLY A 335 70.42 -31.76 26.03
C GLY A 335 70.85 -30.98 24.79
N GLY A 336 71.88 -30.16 24.99
CA GLY A 336 72.84 -29.81 23.94
C GLY A 336 73.75 -30.98 23.59
#